data_AF-A0A1I2IFC7-F1
#
_entry.id   AF-A0A1I2IFC7-F1
#
_cell.length_a   1.000
_cell.length_b   1.000
_cell.length_c   1.000
_cell.angle_alpha   90.00
_cell.angle_beta   90.00
_cell.angle_gamma   90.00
#
_symmetry.space_group_name_H-M   'P 1'
#
loop_
_entity.id
_entity.type
_entity.pdbx_description
1 polymer ?
#
loop_
_entity_poly.entity_id
_entity_poly.type
_entity_poly.pdbx_seq_one_letter_code
_entity_poly.pdbx_strand_id
1 'polypeptide(L)'
;MLAGDKELTGKDDLLAPLVKDLLEAALSGEMQDHVEQSCPNWRNGSNTKTVKSGHVPLEVNMPRDRNSSFELKLIGKRQTTLGEGCDNRIRSLYSKGIGGRSLGL
;
A
#
# COMPACT_ATOMS: atom_id res chain seq x y z
N MET A 1 -2.62 12.43 -28.50
CA MET A 1 -3.86 11.71 -28.16
C MET A 1 -3.62 10.99 -26.86
N LEU A 2 -4.23 11.45 -25.76
CA LEU A 2 -4.18 10.72 -24.49
C LEU A 2 -4.91 9.41 -24.73
N ALA A 3 -4.21 8.29 -24.50
CA ALA A 3 -4.70 6.96 -24.76
C ALA A 3 -6.07 6.79 -24.09
N GLY A 4 -7.10 6.61 -24.92
CA GLY A 4 -8.45 6.35 -24.47
C GLY A 4 -8.51 5.11 -23.60
N ASP A 5 -9.28 5.22 -22.53
CA ASP A 5 -10.14 4.17 -21.99
C ASP A 5 -9.48 2.79 -21.78
N LYS A 6 -8.23 2.76 -21.32
CA LYS A 6 -7.71 1.54 -20.69
C LYS A 6 -8.40 1.42 -19.33
N GLU A 7 -9.18 0.36 -19.16
CA GLU A 7 -9.84 0.05 -17.88
C GLU A 7 -8.80 0.13 -16.76
N LEU A 8 -8.93 1.16 -15.89
CA LEU A 8 -7.99 1.40 -14.78
C LEU A 8 -8.02 0.25 -13.76
N THR A 9 -9.11 -0.52 -13.79
CA THR A 9 -9.45 -1.62 -12.90
C THR A 9 -9.92 -2.81 -13.75
N GLY A 10 -8.98 -3.52 -14.36
CA GLY A 10 -9.25 -4.61 -15.30
C GLY A 10 -8.17 -5.70 -15.24
N LYS A 11 -8.14 -6.60 -16.23
CA LYS A 11 -7.15 -7.70 -16.31
C LYS A 11 -5.69 -7.22 -16.34
N ASP A 12 -5.46 -5.97 -16.73
CA ASP A 12 -4.21 -5.23 -16.59
C ASP A 12 -4.39 -4.12 -15.54
N ASP A 13 -4.42 -4.50 -14.25
CA ASP A 13 -4.75 -3.58 -13.15
C ASP A 13 -3.64 -2.53 -12.98
N LEU A 14 -3.86 -1.32 -13.52
CA LEU A 14 -2.89 -0.22 -13.48
C LEU A 14 -2.84 0.46 -12.10
N LEU A 15 -3.92 0.38 -11.34
CA LEU A 15 -4.00 1.00 -10.02
C LEU A 15 -3.27 0.18 -8.94
N ALA A 16 -3.26 -1.15 -9.05
CA ALA A 16 -2.57 -2.01 -8.09
C ALA A 16 -1.09 -1.67 -7.88
N PRO A 17 -0.24 -1.56 -8.94
CA PRO A 17 1.16 -1.20 -8.77
C PRO A 17 1.32 0.24 -8.23
N LEU A 18 0.45 1.17 -8.63
CA LEU A 18 0.51 2.55 -8.14
C LEU A 18 0.16 2.67 -6.65
N VAL A 19 -0.87 1.93 -6.20
CA VAL A 19 -1.24 1.87 -4.78
C VAL A 19 -0.14 1.17 -3.98
N LYS A 20 0.46 0.10 -4.54
CA LYS A 20 1.62 -0.57 -3.93
C LYS A 20 2.78 0.41 -3.75
N ASP A 21 3.20 1.11 -4.80
CA ASP A 21 4.33 2.04 -4.76
C ASP A 21 4.09 3.16 -3.75
N LEU A 22 2.85 3.67 -3.67
CA LEU A 22 2.46 4.67 -2.68
C LEU A 22 2.57 4.12 -1.24
N LEU A 23 2.13 2.88 -1.01
CA LEU A 23 2.25 2.23 0.29
C LEU A 23 3.73 2.02 0.65
N GLU A 24 4.55 1.50 -0.25
CA GLU A 24 5.98 1.28 -0.02
C GLU A 24 6.73 2.59 0.25
N ALA A 25 6.40 3.67 -0.48
CA ALA A 25 6.95 4.99 -0.25
C ALA A 25 6.60 5.52 1.15
N ALA A 26 5.34 5.40 1.57
CA ALA A 26 4.90 5.84 2.90
C ALA A 26 5.61 5.05 4.02
N LEU A 27 5.67 3.72 3.90
CA LEU A 27 6.37 2.85 4.86
C LEU A 27 7.87 3.16 4.91
N SER A 28 8.48 3.44 3.76
CA SER A 28 9.90 3.81 3.66
C SER A 28 10.20 5.14 4.35
N GLY A 29 9.27 6.10 4.27
CA GLY A 29 9.32 7.37 4.99
C GLY A 29 9.27 7.16 6.51
N GLU A 30 8.29 6.41 7.01
CA GLU A 30 8.20 6.07 8.45
C GLU A 30 9.51 5.43 8.97
N MET A 31 10.09 4.53 8.17
CA MET A 31 11.35 3.87 8.52
C MET A 31 12.53 4.84 8.55
N GLN A 32 12.59 5.79 7.61
CA GLN A 32 13.65 6.79 7.57
C GLN A 32 13.64 7.65 8.82
N ASP A 33 12.46 8.17 9.18
CA ASP A 33 12.26 8.97 10.39
C ASP A 33 12.67 8.20 11.65
N HIS A 34 12.34 6.90 11.73
CA HIS A 34 12.69 6.05 12.86
C HIS A 34 14.20 5.85 13.02
N VAL A 35 14.93 5.61 11.91
CA VAL A 35 16.38 5.38 11.94
C VAL A 35 17.12 6.62 12.39
N GLU A 36 16.71 7.80 11.89
CA GLU A 36 17.33 9.08 12.25
C GLU A 36 17.22 9.38 13.75
N GLN A 37 16.15 8.90 14.40
CA GLN A 37 15.89 9.11 15.82
C GLN A 37 16.47 8.03 16.74
N SER A 38 16.85 6.86 16.20
CA SER A 38 17.14 5.65 16.99
C SER A 38 18.63 5.25 17.00
N CYS A 39 19.58 6.15 17.23
CA CYS A 39 21.00 5.80 17.13
C CYS A 39 21.53 4.99 18.35
N PRO A 40 22.29 3.88 18.18
CA PRO A 40 22.66 3.24 16.92
C PRO A 40 21.58 2.26 16.42
N ASN A 41 21.00 2.54 15.26
CA ASN A 41 20.09 1.66 14.52
C ASN A 41 20.20 1.98 13.03
N TRP A 42 19.87 1.01 12.18
CA TRP A 42 19.92 1.16 10.73
C TRP A 42 18.91 0.23 10.06
N ARG A 43 18.65 0.47 8.77
CA ARG A 43 17.73 -0.36 7.97
C ARG A 43 18.31 -1.77 7.80
N ASN A 44 17.50 -2.79 8.05
CA ASN A 44 17.87 -4.20 7.98
C ASN A 44 16.98 -4.96 6.99
N GLY A 45 17.02 -4.50 5.73
CA GLY A 45 16.25 -5.08 4.63
C GLY A 45 14.74 -4.82 4.73
N SER A 46 13.98 -5.66 4.06
CA SER A 46 12.51 -5.62 4.05
C SER A 46 11.94 -7.05 4.00
N ASN A 47 10.70 -7.20 4.47
CA ASN A 47 9.94 -8.43 4.37
C ASN A 47 8.71 -8.21 3.48
N THR A 48 8.43 -9.14 2.57
CA THR A 48 7.21 -9.09 1.77
C THR A 48 6.00 -9.46 2.63
N LYS A 49 4.92 -8.70 2.48
CA LYS A 49 3.65 -8.94 3.16
C LYS A 49 2.50 -8.72 2.19
N THR A 50 1.59 -9.69 2.14
CA THR A 50 0.34 -9.56 1.39
C THR A 50 -0.68 -8.79 2.23
N VAL A 51 -1.05 -7.60 1.76
CA VAL A 51 -2.02 -6.71 2.36
C VAL A 51 -3.35 -6.87 1.63
N LYS A 52 -4.39 -7.20 2.37
CA LYS A 52 -5.76 -7.28 1.86
C LYS A 52 -6.33 -5.87 1.78
N SER A 53 -6.53 -5.40 0.56
CA SER A 53 -7.34 -4.22 0.24
C SER A 53 -8.72 -4.68 -0.21
N GLY A 54 -9.75 -3.86 -0.03
CA GLY A 54 -11.15 -4.20 -0.33
C GLY A 54 -11.47 -4.64 -1.78
N HIS A 55 -10.50 -4.59 -2.70
CA HIS A 55 -10.64 -5.07 -4.08
C HIS A 55 -9.67 -6.21 -4.43
N VAL A 56 -8.36 -6.02 -4.19
CA VAL A 56 -7.31 -6.96 -4.61
C VAL A 56 -6.25 -7.07 -3.51
N PRO A 57 -5.71 -8.28 -3.22
CA PRO A 57 -4.53 -8.41 -2.37
C PRO A 57 -3.30 -7.77 -3.01
N LEU A 58 -2.56 -6.95 -2.25
CA LEU A 58 -1.35 -6.27 -2.69
C LEU A 58 -0.13 -6.84 -1.97
N GLU A 59 0.91 -7.18 -2.72
CA GLU A 59 2.21 -7.55 -2.14
C GLU A 59 3.04 -6.29 -1.91
N VAL A 60 3.39 -6.02 -0.66
CA VAL A 60 4.08 -4.80 -0.24
C VAL A 60 5.33 -5.15 0.55
N ASN A 61 6.43 -4.47 0.26
CA ASN A 61 7.68 -4.61 1.01
C ASN A 61 7.64 -3.79 2.30
N MET A 62 7.68 -4.48 3.43
CA MET A 62 7.67 -3.89 4.77
C MET A 62 9.11 -3.65 5.22
N PRO A 63 9.57 -2.39 5.40
CA PRO A 63 10.90 -2.11 5.88
C PRO A 63 11.07 -2.54 7.34
N ARG A 64 12.31 -2.88 7.71
CA ARG A 64 12.66 -3.31 9.06
C ARG A 64 13.94 -2.63 9.54
N ASP A 65 14.04 -2.42 10.85
CA ASP A 65 15.24 -1.93 11.51
C ASP A 65 16.09 -3.07 12.12
N ARG A 66 17.36 -2.77 12.40
CA ARG A 66 18.31 -3.72 12.99
C ARG A 66 17.88 -4.14 14.39
N ASN A 67 17.48 -3.18 15.22
CA ASN A 67 17.14 -3.40 16.61
C ASN A 67 15.73 -3.98 16.80
N SER A 68 14.95 -4.12 15.72
CA SER A 68 13.55 -4.56 15.75
C SER A 68 12.66 -3.69 16.66
N SER A 69 13.02 -2.42 16.84
CA SER A 69 12.29 -1.43 17.63
C SER A 69 11.30 -0.61 16.79
N PHE A 70 11.33 -0.75 15.46
CA PHE A 70 10.45 0.00 14.58
C PHE A 70 9.02 -0.54 14.62
N GLU A 71 8.07 0.34 14.93
CA GLU A 71 6.63 0.06 14.86
C GLU A 71 5.98 0.83 13.71
N LEU A 72 5.46 0.08 12.73
CA LEU A 72 4.74 0.62 11.58
C LEU A 72 3.38 1.19 12.01
N LYS A 73 3.10 2.43 11.59
CA LYS A 73 1.83 3.11 11.91
C LYS A 73 0.78 2.85 10.84
N LEU A 74 1.18 2.83 9.57
CA LEU A 74 0.26 2.62 8.45
C LEU A 74 -0.29 1.19 8.42
N ILE A 75 0.57 0.19 8.66
CA ILE A 75 0.20 -1.23 8.71
C ILE A 75 0.85 -1.86 9.93
N GLY A 76 0.04 -2.08 10.97
CA GLY A 76 0.53 -2.66 12.22
C GLY A 76 1.23 -4.01 12.04
N LYS A 77 2.06 -4.37 13.02
CA LYS A 77 2.71 -5.68 13.07
C LYS A 77 1.65 -6.78 13.10
N ARG A 78 1.78 -7.79 12.25
CA ARG A 78 0.81 -8.89 12.04
C ARG A 78 -0.56 -8.49 11.47
N GLN A 79 -0.84 -7.21 11.26
CA GLN A 79 -2.08 -6.75 10.64
C GLN A 79 -2.03 -6.94 9.12
N THR A 80 -2.94 -7.70 8.52
CA THR A 80 -2.95 -7.95 7.06
C THR A 80 -3.96 -7.08 6.32
N THR A 81 -4.76 -6.28 7.02
CA THR A 81 -5.75 -5.36 6.45
C THR A 81 -5.28 -3.92 6.61
N LEU A 82 -5.64 -3.05 5.67
CA LEU A 82 -5.44 -1.61 5.84
C LEU A 82 -6.43 -1.06 6.86
N GLY A 83 -6.06 0.00 7.58
CA GLY A 83 -7.01 0.73 8.41
C GLY A 83 -8.16 1.28 7.56
N GLU A 84 -9.36 1.39 8.13
CA GLU A 84 -10.59 1.78 7.41
C GLU A 84 -10.42 3.04 6.57
N GLY A 85 -9.67 4.03 7.06
CA GLY A 85 -9.39 5.27 6.33
C GLY A 85 -8.58 5.07 5.04
N CYS A 86 -7.53 4.25 5.07
CA CYS A 86 -6.72 3.93 3.89
C CYS A 86 -7.47 3.02 2.93
N ASP A 87 -8.16 2.01 3.44
CA ASP A 87 -8.95 1.08 2.62
C ASP A 87 -10.07 1.80 1.87
N ASN A 88 -10.79 2.72 2.54
CA ASN A 88 -11.82 3.53 1.91
C ASN A 88 -11.29 4.45 0.81
N ARG A 89 -10.07 4.99 0.97
CA ARG A 89 -9.43 5.81 -0.08
C ARG A 89 -9.05 4.97 -1.28
N ILE A 90 -8.50 3.78 -1.06
CA ILE A 90 -8.19 2.85 -2.15
C ILE A 90 -9.48 2.43 -2.86
N ARG A 91 -10.52 2.05 -2.12
CA ARG A 91 -11.85 1.79 -2.68
C ARG A 91 -12.38 2.99 -3.48
N SER A 92 -12.17 4.22 -3.01
CA SER A 92 -12.57 5.41 -3.75
C SER A 92 -11.80 5.54 -5.08
N LEU A 93 -10.49 5.28 -5.10
CA LEU A 93 -9.68 5.30 -6.32
C LEU A 93 -10.17 4.26 -7.34
N TYR A 94 -10.43 3.04 -6.89
CA TYR A 94 -11.01 1.99 -7.72
C TYR A 94 -12.42 2.37 -8.20
N SER A 95 -13.27 2.95 -7.34
CA SER A 95 -14.62 3.38 -7.71
C SER A 95 -14.64 4.53 -8.73
N LYS A 96 -13.65 5.42 -8.70
CA LYS A 96 -13.52 6.52 -9.66
C LYS A 96 -12.94 6.06 -11.00
N GLY A 97 -12.14 4.99 -11.00
CA GLY A 97 -11.63 4.35 -12.21
C GLY A 97 -12.69 3.52 -12.94
N ILE A 98 -13.73 3.08 -12.23
CA ILE A 98 -14.94 2.49 -12.83
C ILE A 98 -15.80 3.64 -13.37
N GLY A 99 -15.61 3.98 -14.64
CA GLY A 99 -16.62 4.71 -15.41
C GLY A 99 -17.89 3.88 -15.46
N GLY A 100 -18.85 4.20 -14.59
CA GLY A 100 -20.23 3.73 -14.58
C GLY A 100 -20.51 2.35 -15.16
N ARG A 101 -20.36 1.29 -14.36
CA ARG A 101 -21.20 0.10 -14.56
C ARG A 101 -21.64 -0.49 -13.22
N SER A 102 -22.95 -0.38 -13.03
CA SER A 102 -23.79 -1.02 -12.04
C SER A 102 -23.25 -2.36 -11.53
N LEU A 103 -23.16 -2.49 -10.21
CA LEU A 103 -23.32 -3.78 -9.54
C LEU A 103 -24.74 -4.25 -9.88
N GLY A 104 -24.84 -5.15 -10.86
CA GLY A 104 -26.05 -5.93 -11.09
C GLY A 104 -26.18 -6.94 -9.95
N LEU A 105 -27.33 -6.90 -9.30
CA LEU A 105 -27.91 -8.04 -8.60
C LEU A 105 -27.94 -9.27 -9.51
#